data_AF-A0A1C3EIW7-F1
#
_entry.id   AF-A0A1C3EIW7-F1
#
_cell.length_a   1.000
_cell.length_b   1.000
_cell.length_c   1.000
_cell.angle_alpha   90.00
_cell.angle_beta   90.00
_cell.angle_gamma   90.00
#
_symmetry.space_group_name_H-M   'P 1'
#
loop_
_entity.id
_entity.type
_entity.pdbx_description
1 polymer ?
#
loop_
_entity_poly.entity_id
_entity_poly.type
_entity_poly.pdbx_seq_one_letter_code
_entity_poly.pdbx_strand_id
1 'polypeptide(L)'
;MSVSLGEQVDISQVLTLKEAFLNELGEAGNALSVQGGEVVRVDTSGLQLLLAVKRHCEKNNIEWTWESVSDELAHAAGVIGLTEQLAFNGFQ
;
A
#
# COMPACT_ATOMS: atom_id res chain seq x y z
N MET A 1 -13.12 4.44 2.39
CA MET A 1 -12.28 3.34 2.87
C MET A 1 -10.86 3.85 2.89
N SER A 2 -10.17 3.75 4.02
CA SER A 2 -8.82 4.28 4.18
C SER A 2 -7.97 3.39 5.10
N VAL A 3 -6.75 3.08 4.68
CA VAL A 3 -5.79 2.29 5.49
C VAL A 3 -4.55 3.12 5.77
N SER A 4 -4.17 3.23 7.05
CA SER A 4 -2.87 3.75 7.46
C SER A 4 -1.87 2.61 7.60
N LEU A 5 -0.69 2.80 7.00
CA LEU A 5 0.42 1.85 7.07
C LEU A 5 1.24 1.95 8.36
N GLY A 6 1.12 3.07 9.08
CA GLY A 6 1.96 3.38 10.24
C GLY A 6 3.45 3.48 9.88
N GLU A 7 4.31 3.22 10.86
CA GLU A 7 5.77 3.39 10.69
C GLU A 7 6.46 2.20 9.99
N GLN A 8 5.84 1.01 10.00
CA GLN A 8 6.49 -0.23 9.59
C GLN A 8 5.64 -1.03 8.61
N VAL A 9 6.19 -1.26 7.42
CA VAL A 9 5.60 -2.09 6.36
C VAL A 9 6.55 -3.25 6.09
N ASP A 10 6.67 -4.12 7.09
CA ASP A 10 7.56 -5.27 7.08
C ASP A 10 6.84 -6.57 7.52
N ILE A 11 7.56 -7.68 7.52
CA ILE A 11 7.03 -9.01 7.87
C ILE A 11 6.37 -9.06 9.27
N SER A 12 6.76 -8.17 10.20
CA SER A 12 6.19 -8.14 11.54
C SER A 12 4.78 -7.57 11.57
N GLN A 13 4.46 -6.63 10.67
CA GLN A 13 3.16 -5.96 10.58
C GLN A 13 2.29 -6.46 9.43
N VAL A 14 2.85 -7.21 8.47
CA VAL A 14 2.16 -7.60 7.23
C VAL A 14 0.83 -8.33 7.45
N LEU A 15 0.71 -9.14 8.51
CA LEU A 15 -0.52 -9.85 8.82
C LEU A 15 -1.60 -8.90 9.31
N THR A 16 -1.26 -7.98 10.22
CA THR A 16 -2.17 -6.95 10.72
C THR A 16 -2.60 -6.01 9.61
N LEU A 17 -1.67 -5.57 8.75
CA LEU A 17 -1.98 -4.74 7.59
C LEU A 17 -2.90 -5.47 6.61
N LYS A 18 -2.66 -6.76 6.36
CA LYS A 18 -3.54 -7.57 5.51
C LYS A 18 -4.96 -7.62 6.04
N GLU A 19 -5.13 -7.83 7.35
CA GLU A 19 -6.47 -7.82 7.98
C GLU A 19 -7.13 -6.45 7.85
N ALA A 20 -6.40 -5.36 8.07
CA ALA A 20 -6.90 -4.00 7.88
C ALA A 20 -7.39 -3.78 6.43
N PHE A 21 -6.59 -4.17 5.44
CA PHE A 21 -6.99 -4.11 4.04
C PHE A 21 -8.23 -4.95 3.72
N LEU A 22 -8.31 -6.17 4.25
CA LEU A 22 -9.47 -7.04 4.02
C LEU A 22 -10.75 -6.50 4.64
N ASN A 23 -10.66 -5.87 5.82
CA ASN A 23 -11.79 -5.24 6.46
C ASN A 23 -12.31 -4.08 5.61
N GLU A 24 -11.42 -3.17 5.20
CA GLU A 24 -11.79 -2.03 4.36
C GLU A 24 -12.32 -2.48 3.00
N LEU A 25 -11.69 -3.46 2.34
CA LEU A 25 -12.18 -4.01 1.07
C LEU A 25 -13.51 -4.79 1.18
N GLY A 26 -13.86 -5.25 2.38
CA GLY A 26 -15.13 -5.90 2.66
C GLY A 26 -16.29 -4.92 2.80
N GLU A 27 -16.01 -3.64 3.04
CA GLU A 27 -17.02 -2.59 3.04
C GLU A 27 -17.44 -2.23 1.61
N ALA A 28 -18.73 -1.90 1.42
CA ALA A 28 -19.27 -1.56 0.11
C ALA A 28 -18.79 -0.16 -0.33
N GLY A 29 -17.56 -0.08 -0.82
CA GLY A 29 -16.97 1.11 -1.42
C GLY A 29 -16.26 0.80 -2.73
N ASN A 30 -16.14 1.81 -3.59
CA ASN A 30 -15.46 1.72 -4.87
C ASN A 30 -14.10 2.45 -4.88
N ALA A 31 -13.63 2.93 -3.73
CA ALA A 31 -12.36 3.64 -3.61
C ALA A 31 -11.65 3.35 -2.28
N LEU A 32 -10.37 3.02 -2.35
CA LEU A 32 -9.46 2.78 -1.23
C LEU A 32 -8.33 3.82 -1.25
N SER A 33 -8.24 4.60 -0.17
CA SER A 33 -7.12 5.53 0.09
C SER A 33 -6.09 4.90 1.01
N VAL A 34 -4.79 5.07 0.73
CA VAL A 34 -3.71 4.54 1.55
C VAL A 34 -2.79 5.66 2.04
N GLN A 35 -2.52 5.67 3.34
CA GLN A 35 -1.63 6.62 4.01
C GLN A 35 -0.30 5.93 4.32
N GLY A 36 0.74 6.27 3.57
CA GLY A 36 2.10 5.73 3.71
C GLY A 36 3.15 6.76 4.10
N GLY A 37 2.76 7.98 4.48
CA GLY A 37 3.69 9.09 4.77
C GLY A 37 4.56 8.89 6.02
N GLU A 38 4.14 8.08 6.98
CA GLU A 38 4.87 7.83 8.24
C GLU A 38 5.83 6.63 8.16
N VAL A 39 5.87 5.93 7.02
CA VAL A 39 6.62 4.69 6.89
C VAL A 39 8.12 4.97 6.91
N VAL A 40 8.84 4.41 7.89
CA VAL A 40 10.30 4.54 8.06
C VAL A 40 11.04 3.22 7.88
N ARG A 41 10.31 2.11 7.74
CA ARG A 41 10.88 0.79 7.51
C ARG A 41 9.99 -0.03 6.60
N VAL A 42 10.60 -0.58 5.55
CA VAL A 42 9.92 -1.41 4.56
C VAL A 42 10.74 -2.66 4.25
N ASP A 43 10.06 -3.79 4.05
CA ASP A 43 10.67 -4.96 3.44
C ASP A 43 9.87 -5.47 2.23
N THR A 44 10.42 -6.49 1.57
CA THR A 44 9.79 -7.09 0.39
C THR A 44 8.40 -7.65 0.70
N SER A 45 8.16 -8.20 1.89
CA SER A 45 6.86 -8.79 2.23
C SER A 45 5.78 -7.72 2.34
N GLY A 46 6.11 -6.57 2.92
CA GLY A 46 5.22 -5.42 2.97
C GLY A 46 4.89 -4.86 1.58
N LEU A 47 5.91 -4.71 0.72
CA LEU A 47 5.71 -4.28 -0.68
C LEU A 47 4.87 -5.27 -1.48
N GLN A 48 5.06 -6.58 -1.28
CA GLN A 48 4.26 -7.61 -1.95
C GLN A 48 2.80 -7.60 -1.49
N LEU A 49 2.54 -7.31 -0.21
CA LEU A 49 1.17 -7.08 0.27
C LEU A 49 0.53 -5.91 -0.45
N LEU A 50 1.17 -4.74 -0.49
CA LEU A 50 0.65 -3.55 -1.16
C LEU A 50 0.36 -3.84 -2.65
N LEU A 51 1.27 -4.53 -3.33
CA LEU A 51 1.10 -4.91 -4.73
C LEU A 51 -0.11 -5.85 -4.91
N ALA A 52 -0.28 -6.82 -4.03
CA ALA A 52 -1.40 -7.75 -4.07
C ALA A 52 -2.74 -7.03 -3.88
N VAL A 53 -2.81 -6.08 -2.93
CA VAL A 53 -4.01 -5.27 -2.69
C VAL A 53 -4.29 -4.35 -3.87
N LYS A 54 -3.28 -3.67 -4.42
CA LYS A 54 -3.42 -2.83 -5.61
C LYS A 54 -4.01 -3.59 -6.80
N ARG A 55 -3.47 -4.79 -7.08
CA ARG A 55 -3.98 -5.69 -8.14
C ARG A 55 -5.39 -6.17 -7.85
N HIS A 56 -5.72 -6.43 -6.58
CA HIS A 56 -7.10 -6.75 -6.19
C HIS A 56 -8.04 -5.58 -6.49
N CYS A 57 -7.64 -4.35 -6.17
CA CYS A 57 -8.43 -3.16 -6.45
C CYS A 57 -8.67 -2.99 -7.95
N GLU A 58 -7.61 -3.12 -8.77
CA GLU A 58 -7.71 -3.07 -10.23
C GLU A 58 -8.66 -4.12 -10.80
N LYS A 59 -8.56 -5.37 -10.33
CA LYS A 59 -9.41 -6.48 -10.79
C LYS A 59 -10.88 -6.27 -10.45
N ASN A 60 -11.18 -5.57 -9.36
CA ASN A 60 -12.54 -5.35 -8.87
C ASN A 60 -13.07 -3.94 -9.15
N ASN A 61 -12.40 -3.15 -9.99
CA ASN A 61 -12.75 -1.75 -10.28
C ASN A 61 -12.88 -0.86 -9.02
N ILE A 62 -12.02 -1.11 -8.03
CA ILE A 62 -11.87 -0.26 -6.85
C ILE A 62 -10.75 0.73 -7.17
N GLU A 63 -11.07 2.02 -7.11
CA GLU A 63 -10.11 3.11 -7.26
C GLU A 63 -9.08 3.04 -6.14
N TRP A 64 -7.80 3.04 -6.48
CA TRP A 64 -6.70 3.06 -5.51
C TRP A 64 -6.05 4.43 -5.54
N THR A 65 -5.90 5.04 -4.38
CA THR A 65 -5.23 6.33 -4.22
C THR A 65 -4.24 6.30 -3.07
N TRP A 66 -3.16 7.07 -3.20
CA TRP A 66 -2.25 7.38 -2.11
C TRP A 66 -2.57 8.78 -1.60
N GLU A 67 -2.80 8.90 -0.30
CA GLU A 67 -2.93 10.21 0.36
C GLU A 67 -1.54 10.79 0.68
N SER A 68 -0.59 9.92 1.05
CA SER A 68 0.80 10.27 1.30
C SER A 68 1.70 9.05 1.11
N VAL A 69 2.96 9.29 0.72
CA VAL A 69 4.00 8.27 0.53
C VAL A 69 5.29 8.81 1.13
N SER A 70 5.97 8.02 1.97
CA SER A 70 7.28 8.39 2.49
C SER A 70 8.40 8.11 1.48
N ASP A 71 9.51 8.82 1.62
CA ASP A 71 10.71 8.60 0.80
C ASP A 71 11.23 7.17 0.92
N GLU A 72 11.19 6.58 2.13
CA GLU A 72 11.61 5.20 2.36
C GLU A 72 10.73 4.21 1.59
N LEU A 73 9.41 4.42 1.58
CA LEU A 73 8.47 3.56 0.86
C LEU A 73 8.66 3.66 -0.66
N ALA A 74 8.80 4.88 -1.17
CA ALA A 74 9.08 5.12 -2.59
C ALA A 74 10.44 4.53 -3.01
N HIS A 75 11.48 4.71 -2.18
CA HIS A 75 12.82 4.20 -2.40
C HIS A 75 12.83 2.66 -2.44
N ALA A 76 12.26 2.01 -1.42
CA ALA A 76 12.21 0.55 -1.34
C ALA A 76 11.49 -0.07 -2.55
N ALA A 77 10.39 0.54 -3.01
CA ALA A 77 9.71 0.11 -4.23
C ALA A 77 10.52 0.36 -5.49
N GLY A 78 11.27 1.46 -5.56
CA GLY A 78 12.19 1.77 -6.66
C GLY A 78 13.30 0.72 -6.80
N VAL A 79 13.89 0.28 -5.69
CA VAL A 79 14.96 -0.74 -5.66
C VAL A 79 14.53 -2.05 -6.34
N ILE A 80 13.26 -2.44 -6.22
CA ILE A 80 12.73 -3.69 -6.79
C ILE A 80 11.82 -3.48 -8.01
N GLY A 81 11.77 -2.27 -8.57
CA GLY A 81 11.02 -1.97 -9.80
C GLY A 81 9.49 -1.98 -9.66
N LEU A 82 8.97 -1.65 -8.48
CA LEU A 82 7.53 -1.61 -8.19
C LEU A 82 6.91 -0.20 -8.21
N THR A 83 7.68 0.85 -8.41
CA THR A 83 7.21 2.26 -8.39
C THR A 83 5.95 2.47 -9.24
N GLU A 84 5.98 2.05 -10.51
CA GLU A 84 4.83 2.20 -11.42
C GLU A 84 3.64 1.33 -11.01
N GLN A 85 3.91 0.09 -10.60
CA GLN A 85 2.89 -0.88 -10.23
C GLN A 85 2.13 -0.45 -8.97
N LEU A 86 2.81 0.24 -8.05
CA LEU A 86 2.23 0.83 -6.85
C LEU A 86 1.71 2.26 -7.08
N ALA A 87 1.79 2.80 -8.30
CA ALA A 87 1.37 4.15 -8.65
C ALA A 87 2.05 5.25 -7.80
N PHE A 88 3.35 5.10 -7.52
CA PHE A 88 4.18 6.09 -6.82
C PHE A 88 4.67 7.25 -7.71
N ASN A 89 4.25 7.29 -8.97
CA ASN A 89 4.76 8.21 -10.00
C ASN A 89 4.51 9.71 -9.70
N GLY A 90 3.66 10.03 -8.73
CA GLY A 90 3.44 11.41 -8.24
C GLY A 90 4.37 11.83 -7.09
N PHE A 91 5.20 10.92 -6.58
CA PHE A 91 6.03 11.09 -5.39
C PHE A 91 7.52 10.78 -5.67
N GLN A 92 7.97 11.00 -6.91
CA GLN A 92 9.37 10.79 -7.33
C GLN A 92 10.26 12.02 -7.10
#